data_AF-A0A447TCJ3-F1
#
_entry.id   AF-A0A447TCJ3-F1
#
_cell.length_a   1.000
_cell.length_b   1.000
_cell.length_c   1.000
_cell.angle_alpha   90.00
_cell.angle_beta   90.00
_cell.angle_gamma   90.00
#
_symmetry.space_group_name_H-M   'P 1'
#
loop_
_entity.id
_entity.type
_entity.pdbx_description
1 polymer ?
#
loop_
_entity_poly.entity_id
_entity_poly.type
_entity_poly.pdbx_seq_one_letter_code
_entity_poly.pdbx_strand_id
1 'polypeptide(L)' 'MSLNLDCSPCFERSCPYGHTDCLEKMQPELVWQAAQRLLPSLVPIAQD' A
#
# COMPACT_ATOMS: atom_id res chain seq x y z
N MET A 1 -0.11 -1.74 -6.67
CA MET A 1 0.15 -2.29 -5.33
C MET A 1 -1.20 -2.56 -4.68
N SER A 2 -1.49 -3.80 -4.30
CA SER A 2 -2.74 -4.18 -3.64
C SER A 2 -2.44 -5.24 -2.59
N LEU A 3 -3.24 -5.29 -1.52
CA LEU A 3 -3.10 -6.29 -0.45
C LEU A 3 -3.67 -7.67 -0.83
N ASN A 4 -4.23 -7.81 -2.05
CA ASN A 4 -4.87 -9.02 -2.55
C ASN A 4 -5.91 -9.61 -1.57
N LEU A 5 -6.68 -8.72 -0.93
CA LEU A 5 -7.80 -9.09 -0.08
C LEU A 5 -9.06 -9.23 -0.93
N ASP A 6 -9.98 -10.12 -0.54
CA ASP A 6 -11.29 -10.26 -1.21
C ASP A 6 -12.10 -8.96 -1.23
N CYS A 7 -11.80 -8.04 -0.29
CA CYS A 7 -12.43 -6.72 -0.18
C CYS A 7 -11.65 -5.56 -0.83
N SER A 8 -10.55 -5.82 -1.55
CA SER A 8 -9.65 -4.77 -2.06
C SER A 8 -9.42 -4.84 -3.58
N PRO A 9 -9.51 -3.71 -4.32
CA PRO A 9 -9.97 -2.39 -3.86
C PRO A 9 -11.49 -2.28 -3.98
N CYS A 10 -12.23 -2.29 -2.86
CA CYS A 10 -13.71 -2.21 -2.94
C CYS A 10 -14.24 -0.82 -3.27
N PHE A 11 -13.49 0.26 -2.97
CA PHE A 11 -13.92 1.66 -3.14
C PHE A 11 -15.27 2.02 -2.50
N GLU A 12 -15.80 1.17 -1.62
CA GLU A 12 -17.06 1.38 -0.92
C GLU A 12 -16.84 2.15 0.39
N ARG A 13 -17.83 2.96 0.77
CA ARG A 13 -17.84 3.64 2.08
C ARG A 13 -17.99 2.65 3.23
N SER A 14 -18.74 1.57 2.99
CA SER A 14 -18.99 0.51 3.96
C SER A 14 -18.39 -0.80 3.44
N CYS A 15 -17.48 -1.40 4.20
CA CYS A 15 -16.90 -2.68 3.83
C CYS A 15 -17.98 -3.79 3.85
N PRO A 16 -18.17 -4.57 2.77
CA PRO A 16 -19.20 -5.62 2.72
C PRO A 16 -18.97 -6.74 3.73
N TYR A 17 -17.74 -6.88 4.23
CA TYR A 17 -17.34 -7.86 5.24
C TYR A 17 -17.15 -7.23 6.64
N GLY A 18 -17.30 -5.90 6.78
CA GLY A 18 -17.31 -5.21 8.09
C GLY A 18 -15.96 -4.96 8.77
N HIS A 19 -14.82 -5.22 8.12
CA HIS A 19 -13.50 -5.19 8.80
C HIS A 19 -12.53 -4.08 8.34
N THR A 20 -12.78 -3.40 7.22
CA THR A 20 -11.92 -2.29 6.71
C THR A 20 -10.41 -2.59 6.56
N ASP A 21 -10.03 -3.87 6.51
CA ASP A 21 -8.64 -4.33 6.34
C ASP A 21 -7.90 -3.68 5.15
N CYS A 22 -8.61 -3.38 4.06
CA CYS A 22 -8.01 -2.71 2.89
C CYS A 22 -7.45 -1.31 3.21
N LEU A 23 -7.94 -0.67 4.28
CA LEU A 23 -7.47 0.61 4.80
C LEU A 23 -6.43 0.42 5.91
N GLU A 24 -6.65 -0.56 6.80
CA GLU A 24 -5.85 -0.69 8.04
C GLU A 24 -4.57 -1.51 7.85
N LYS A 25 -4.57 -2.53 6.98
CA LYS A 25 -3.43 -3.43 6.79
C LYS A 25 -2.40 -2.91 5.80
N MET A 26 -2.64 -1.75 5.18
CA MET A 26 -1.70 -1.13 4.25
C MET A 26 -0.55 -0.46 5.02
N GLN A 27 0.47 -1.25 5.34
CA GLN A 27 1.64 -0.74 6.05
C GLN A 27 2.40 0.30 5.22
N PRO A 28 2.89 1.39 5.84
CA PRO A 28 3.64 2.44 5.14
C PRO A 28 4.83 1.91 4.32
N GLU A 29 5.49 0.86 4.83
CA GLU A 29 6.65 0.25 4.17
C GLU A 29 6.33 -0.31 2.77
N LEU A 30 5.13 -0.86 2.58
CA LEU A 30 4.69 -1.31 1.26
C LEU A 30 4.66 -0.12 0.29
N VAL A 31 3.99 0.97 0.68
CA VAL A 31 3.92 2.19 -0.14
C VAL A 31 5.31 2.75 -0.42
N TRP A 32 6.18 2.76 0.59
CA TRP A 32 7.56 3.22 0.46
C TRP A 32 8.35 2.42 -0.57
N GLN A 33 8.30 1.09 -0.52
CA GLN A 33 8.98 0.23 -1.50
C GLN A 33 8.44 0.43 -2.92
N ALA A 34 7.13 0.62 -3.09
CA ALA A 34 6.57 0.96 -4.40
C ALA A 34 7.06 2.32 -4.90
N ALA A 35 7.11 3.33 -4.02
CA ALA A 35 7.61 4.65 -4.35
C ALA A 35 9.07 4.60 -4.79
N GLN A 36 9.94 3.89 -4.08
CA GLN A 36 11.35 3.74 -4.46
C GLN A 36 11.53 3.12 -5.86
N ARG A 37 10.71 2.13 -6.22
CA ARG A 37 10.76 1.51 -7.56
C ARG A 37 10.34 2.46 -8.67
N LEU A 38 9.35 3.31 -8.40
CA LEU A 38 8.78 4.24 -9.40
C LEU A 38 9.53 5.57 -9.47
N LEU A 39 10.18 5.95 -8.38
CA LEU A 39 10.87 7.22 -8.20
C LEU A 39 12.30 6.95 -7.71
N PRO A 40 13.20 6.49 -8.60
CA PRO A 40 14.56 6.10 -8.22
C PRO A 40 15.36 7.22 -7.57
N SER A 41 15.01 8.48 -7.85
CA SER A 41 15.64 9.68 -7.27
C SER A 41 15.23 9.96 -5.81
N LEU A 42 14.20 9.29 -5.28
CA LEU A 42 13.80 9.41 -3.87
C LEU A 42 14.61 8.52 -2.94
N VAL A 43 15.34 7.55 -3.48
CA VAL A 43 16.28 6.75 -2.70
C VAL A 43 17.56 7.58 -2.59
N PRO A 44 18.00 7.96 -1.38
CA PRO A 44 19.37 8.44 -1.21
C PRO A 44 20.28 7.36 -1.80
N ILE A 45 21.10 7.71 -2.79
CA ILE A 45 22.18 6.84 -3.23
C ILE A 45 22.94 6.54 -1.95
N ALA A 46 22.88 5.29 -1.45
CA ALA A 46 23.68 4.89 -0.32
C ALA A 46 25.13 5.18 -0.71
N GLN A 47 25.69 6.23 -0.12
CA GLN A 47 27.13 6.41 -0.11
C GLN A 47 27.59 5.62 1.12
N ASP A 48 28.13 4.44 0.81
CA ASP A 48 28.84 3.48 1.66
C ASP A 48 28.02 2.67 2.69
#